data_AF-A0A3E2BMU5-F1
#
_entry.id   AF-A0A3E2BMU5-F1
#
_cell.length_a   1.000
_cell.length_b   1.000
_cell.length_c   1.000
_cell.angle_alpha   90.00
_cell.angle_beta   90.00
_cell.angle_gamma   90.00
#
_symmetry.space_group_name_H-M   'P 1'
#
loop_
_entity.id
_entity.type
_entity.pdbx_description
1 polymer ?
#
loop_
_entity_poly.entity_id
_entity_poly.type
_entity_poly.pdbx_seq_one_letter_code
_entity_poly.pdbx_strand_id
1 'polypeptide(L)'
;MPNYYWVFIEGRRFYSNQLQPWILPLERNVTIINYTVIRDRYTVRGRDMVINDALSPQEIERLTRRPVTRVSVREVKKPEEAGGGIDEVRIYRPQIKQEETAPKTVLKREEAEQKIGPVREDRPEEVEVIHRQENSLLERTQRLELERLKRQAEEEARNAPPQDRQKKLIEVQSRLEELKKKHEQEKQEMQKRQAEEKKVIRKEDLKRKTDEEKR
;
A
#
# COMPACT_ATOMS: atom_id res chain seq x y z
N MET A 1 6.41 -11.14 -11.68
CA MET A 1 6.62 -11.11 -10.21
C MET A 1 5.32 -11.52 -9.54
N PRO A 2 5.33 -12.11 -8.34
CA PRO A 2 4.10 -12.43 -7.63
C PRO A 2 3.46 -11.12 -7.11
N ASN A 3 2.26 -10.78 -7.60
CA ASN A 3 1.62 -9.47 -7.38
C ASN A 3 1.07 -9.26 -5.95
N TYR A 4 1.08 -10.30 -5.10
CA TYR A 4 0.38 -10.34 -3.80
C TYR A 4 1.27 -10.07 -2.57
N TYR A 5 2.58 -9.88 -2.75
CA TYR A 5 3.49 -9.62 -1.62
C TYR A 5 3.65 -8.13 -1.29
N TRP A 6 3.16 -7.23 -2.14
CA TRP A 6 3.28 -5.80 -1.98
C TRP A 6 1.90 -5.17 -1.76
N VAL A 7 1.83 -4.26 -0.80
CA VAL A 7 0.64 -3.45 -0.54
C VAL A 7 1.02 -2.00 -0.75
N PHE A 8 0.41 -1.36 -1.74
CA PHE A 8 0.57 0.07 -1.95
C PHE A 8 -0.60 0.84 -1.35
N ILE A 9 -0.31 1.99 -0.79
CA ILE A 9 -1.29 2.88 -0.15
C ILE A 9 -1.15 4.29 -0.70
N GLU A 10 -2.23 5.06 -0.71
CA GLU A 10 -2.14 6.48 -1.08
C GLU A 10 -1.16 7.20 -0.14
N GLY A 11 -0.12 7.84 -0.72
CA GLY A 11 0.92 8.52 0.05
C GLY A 11 0.41 9.66 0.94
N ARG A 12 -0.80 10.19 0.72
CA ARG A 12 -1.40 11.19 1.62
C ARG A 12 -2.09 10.59 2.85
N ARG A 13 -2.21 9.27 2.91
CA ARG A 13 -3.02 8.52 3.88
C ARG A 13 -2.21 7.46 4.64
N PHE A 14 -0.90 7.39 4.42
CA PHE A 14 -0.05 6.36 5.05
C PHE A 14 -0.03 6.41 6.59
N TYR A 15 -0.34 7.57 7.18
CA TYR A 15 -0.42 7.76 8.63
C TYR A 15 -1.81 7.41 9.22
N SER A 16 -2.75 6.94 8.40
CA SER A 16 -4.11 6.61 8.85
C SER A 16 -4.11 5.38 9.74
N ASN A 17 -4.80 5.44 10.89
CA ASN A 17 -4.97 4.27 11.77
C ASN A 17 -5.72 3.12 11.07
N GLN A 18 -6.54 3.47 10.07
CA GLN A 18 -7.24 2.53 9.21
C GLN A 18 -6.65 2.67 7.81
N LEU A 19 -5.78 1.73 7.44
CA LEU A 19 -5.15 1.69 6.12
C LEU A 19 -6.00 0.98 5.08
N GLN A 20 -6.82 0.01 5.49
CA GLN A 20 -7.67 -0.80 4.60
C GLN A 20 -8.41 0.04 3.53
N PRO A 21 -9.02 1.19 3.88
CA PRO A 21 -9.75 2.02 2.92
C PRO A 21 -8.90 2.69 1.84
N TRP A 22 -7.58 2.66 1.99
CA TRP A 22 -6.61 3.39 1.17
C TRP A 22 -5.60 2.46 0.49
N ILE A 23 -5.77 1.14 0.67
CA ILE A 23 -4.99 0.13 -0.03
C ILE A 23 -5.39 0.17 -1.50
N LEU A 24 -4.37 0.31 -2.35
CA LEU A 24 -4.56 0.26 -3.78
C LEU A 24 -4.82 -1.17 -4.25
N PRO A 25 -5.64 -1.35 -5.29
CA PRO A 25 -5.89 -2.65 -5.87
C PRO A 25 -4.60 -3.35 -6.35
N LEU A 26 -4.54 -4.66 -6.19
CA LEU A 26 -3.36 -5.48 -6.48
C LEU A 26 -2.92 -5.38 -7.95
N GLU A 27 -3.87 -5.16 -8.86
CA GLU A 27 -3.64 -5.00 -10.29
C GLU A 27 -2.71 -3.81 -10.58
N ARG A 28 -2.72 -2.78 -9.72
CA ARG A 28 -1.82 -1.62 -9.85
C ARG A 28 -0.39 -1.91 -9.41
N ASN A 29 -0.15 -2.97 -8.64
CA ASN A 29 1.15 -3.20 -8.00
C ASN A 29 2.28 -3.25 -9.02
N VAL A 30 2.08 -3.95 -10.15
CA VAL A 30 3.08 -4.07 -11.21
C VAL A 30 3.42 -2.71 -11.82
N THR A 31 2.39 -1.92 -12.13
CA THR A 31 2.54 -0.58 -12.67
C THR A 31 3.31 0.31 -11.69
N ILE A 32 2.92 0.31 -10.42
CA ILE A 32 3.59 1.12 -9.40
C ILE A 32 5.05 0.70 -9.24
N ILE A 33 5.34 -0.60 -9.13
CA ILE A 33 6.72 -1.12 -9.00
C ILE A 33 7.58 -0.67 -10.19
N ASN A 34 7.06 -0.77 -11.41
CA ASN A 34 7.80 -0.38 -12.62
C ASN A 34 8.09 1.12 -12.69
N TYR A 35 7.32 1.96 -12.00
CA TYR A 35 7.55 3.41 -11.92
C TYR A 35 8.23 3.85 -10.61
N THR A 36 8.46 2.96 -9.66
CA THR A 36 9.21 3.28 -8.46
C THR A 36 10.71 3.34 -8.76
N VAL A 37 11.36 4.40 -8.27
CA VAL A 37 12.81 4.55 -8.33
C VAL A 37 13.34 4.40 -6.92
N ILE A 38 14.36 3.56 -6.75
CA ILE A 38 15.07 3.44 -5.47
C ILE A 38 15.77 4.78 -5.21
N ARG A 39 15.39 5.42 -4.11
CA ARG A 39 16.09 6.57 -3.57
C ARG A 39 16.78 6.12 -2.29
N ASP A 40 17.99 5.63 -2.42
CA ASP A 40 18.86 5.26 -1.30
C ASP A 40 19.77 6.43 -0.95
N ARG A 41 19.34 7.23 0.02
CA ARG A 41 20.23 8.19 0.67
C ARG A 41 20.20 7.91 2.15
N TYR A 42 21.26 7.29 2.64
CA TYR A 42 21.49 7.11 4.06
C TYR A 42 22.79 7.79 4.45
N THR A 43 22.81 8.39 5.62
CA THR A 43 24.05 8.83 6.26
C THR A 43 24.26 8.03 7.52
N VAL A 44 25.49 7.61 7.76
CA VAL A 44 25.89 7.02 9.04
C VAL A 44 26.40 8.17 9.91
N ARG A 45 25.69 8.47 11.00
CA ARG A 45 26.16 9.44 12.00
C ARG A 45 26.76 8.69 13.18
N GLY A 46 28.04 8.98 13.48
CA GLY A 46 28.76 8.26 14.52
C GLY A 46 29.14 6.84 14.09
N ARG A 47 29.17 5.89 15.05
CA ARG A 47 29.61 4.51 14.78
C ARG A 47 28.53 3.61 14.20
N ASP A 48 27.26 3.78 14.62
CA ASP A 48 26.20 2.79 14.34
C ASP A 48 24.82 3.39 13.95
N MET A 49 24.67 4.71 13.84
CA MET A 49 23.36 5.31 13.56
C MET A 49 23.16 5.56 12.06
N VAL A 50 22.42 4.67 11.40
CA VAL A 50 21.96 4.85 10.02
C VAL A 50 20.75 5.77 10.01
N ILE A 51 20.88 6.95 9.41
CA ILE A 51 19.79 7.89 9.19
C ILE A 51 19.33 7.76 7.74
N ASN A 52 18.02 7.57 7.54
CA ASN A 52 17.42 7.66 6.21
C ASN A 52 17.21 9.14 5.84
N ASP A 53 18.07 9.65 4.97
CA ASP A 53 18.01 11.00 4.41
C ASP A 53 17.30 11.04 3.05
N ALA A 54 16.66 9.94 2.63
CA ALA A 54 15.98 9.85 1.33
C ALA A 54 14.65 10.61 1.29
N LEU A 55 14.05 10.87 2.46
CA LEU A 55 12.79 11.61 2.59
C LEU A 55 12.94 12.70 3.65
N SER A 56 12.88 13.96 3.21
CA SER A 56 12.88 15.10 4.13
C SER A 56 11.51 15.26 4.81
N PRO A 57 11.44 15.79 6.05
CA PRO A 57 10.17 16.14 6.69
C PRO A 57 9.32 17.05 5.80
N GLN A 58 9.92 18.02 5.11
CA GLN A 58 9.22 18.96 4.23
C GLN A 58 8.54 18.26 3.05
N GLU A 59 9.16 17.22 2.48
CA GLU A 59 8.54 16.42 1.43
C GLU A 59 7.32 15.65 1.95
N ILE A 60 7.43 15.09 3.15
CA ILE A 60 6.33 14.39 3.82
C ILE A 60 5.20 15.37 4.14
N GLU A 61 5.51 16.55 4.67
CA GLU A 61 4.54 17.60 4.97
C GLU A 61 3.82 18.08 3.70
N ARG A 62 4.56 18.29 2.61
CA ARG A 62 3.96 18.67 1.31
C ARG A 62 3.06 17.57 0.76
N LEU A 63 3.46 16.31 0.92
CA LEU A 63 2.68 15.16 0.47
C LEU A 63 1.40 15.01 1.29
N THR A 64 1.52 15.00 2.61
CA THR A 64 0.43 14.72 3.56
C THR A 64 -0.44 15.92 3.88
N ARG A 65 0.06 17.13 3.62
CA ARG A 65 -0.49 18.41 4.09
C ARG A 65 -0.65 18.47 5.60
N ARG A 66 0.24 17.78 6.33
CA ARG A 66 0.28 17.75 7.79
C ARG A 66 1.69 18.06 8.26
N PRO A 67 1.85 18.85 9.34
CA PRO A 67 3.16 19.10 9.92
C PRO A 67 3.74 17.79 10.48
N VAL A 68 5.06 17.61 10.35
CA VAL A 68 5.79 16.49 10.94
C VAL A 68 6.33 16.95 12.29
N THR A 69 5.71 16.48 13.37
CA THR A 69 6.18 16.76 14.73
C THR A 69 7.43 15.94 15.02
N ARG A 70 8.52 16.60 15.40
CA ARG A 70 9.72 15.93 15.89
C ARG A 70 9.51 15.53 17.34
N VAL A 71 9.69 14.24 17.62
CA VAL A 71 9.62 13.69 18.98
C VAL A 71 10.96 13.08 19.35
N SER A 72 11.35 13.24 20.60
CA SER A 72 12.51 12.55 21.17
C SER A 72 12.12 11.11 21.50
N VAL A 73 12.97 10.15 21.17
CA VAL A 73 12.75 8.74 21.52
C VAL A 73 13.62 8.39 22.70
N ARG A 74 13.01 7.90 23.79
CA ARG A 74 13.71 7.47 24.99
C ARG A 74 13.42 6.02 25.29
N GLU A 75 14.47 5.24 25.51
CA GLU A 75 14.32 3.85 25.96
C GLU A 75 14.06 3.82 27.47
N VAL A 76 12.99 3.14 27.89
CA VAL A 76 12.64 2.94 29.30
C VAL A 76 12.91 1.50 29.72
N LYS A 77 13.13 1.28 31.02
CA LYS A 77 13.49 -0.03 31.57
C LYS A 77 12.28 -0.90 31.93
N LYS A 78 11.09 -0.30 32.02
CA LYS A 78 9.88 -0.96 32.47
C LYS A 78 8.73 -0.71 31.48
N PRO A 79 7.87 -1.70 31.21
CA PRO A 79 6.74 -1.56 30.29
C PRO A 79 5.72 -0.52 30.79
N GLU A 80 5.54 -0.33 32.09
CA GLU A 80 4.61 0.64 32.68
C GLU A 80 5.02 2.10 32.43
N GLU A 81 6.30 2.33 32.12
CA GLU A 81 6.85 3.65 31.82
C GLU A 81 6.75 3.99 30.32
N ALA A 82 6.35 3.04 29.48
CA ALA A 82 6.19 3.22 28.05
C ALA A 82 4.92 4.03 27.74
N GLY A 83 4.99 4.87 26.71
CA GLY A 83 3.86 5.69 26.29
C GLY A 83 4.26 6.96 25.55
N GLY A 84 3.26 7.71 25.10
CA GLY A 84 3.43 9.00 24.45
C GLY A 84 3.38 10.15 25.46
N GLY A 85 4.42 10.99 25.48
CA GLY A 85 4.37 12.36 25.98
C GLY A 85 4.14 13.35 24.84
N ILE A 86 4.12 14.65 25.15
CA ILE A 86 3.87 15.72 24.16
C ILE A 86 5.01 15.80 23.13
N ASP A 87 6.27 15.71 23.58
CA ASP A 87 7.48 15.79 22.73
C ASP A 87 8.42 14.58 22.89
N GLU A 88 7.97 13.53 23.58
CA GLU A 88 8.77 12.35 23.92
C GLU A 88 7.96 11.06 23.72
N VAL A 89 8.55 10.08 23.06
CA VAL A 89 8.02 8.72 22.95
C VAL A 89 8.92 7.79 23.77
N ARG A 90 8.34 7.20 24.81
CA ARG A 90 9.01 6.26 25.70
C ARG A 90 8.77 4.84 25.19
N ILE A 91 9.83 4.18 24.74
CA ILE A 91 9.77 2.82 24.17
C ILE A 91 10.43 1.85 25.16
N TYR A 92 9.69 0.83 25.58
CA TYR A 92 10.26 -0.29 26.32
C TYR A 92 10.80 -1.31 25.32
N ARG A 93 12.11 -1.59 25.38
CA ARG A 93 12.74 -2.65 24.59
C ARG A 93 13.10 -3.81 25.52
N PRO A 94 12.35 -4.91 25.51
CA PRO A 94 12.69 -6.06 26.33
C PRO A 94 14.02 -6.67 25.86
N GLN A 95 14.93 -6.92 26.81
CA GLN A 95 16.12 -7.72 26.53
C GLN A 95 15.72 -9.19 26.49
N ILE A 96 15.35 -9.66 25.30
CA ILE A 96 15.08 -11.07 25.06
C ILE A 96 16.43 -11.78 25.02
N LYS A 97 16.74 -12.55 26.06
CA LYS A 97 17.84 -13.52 25.99
C LYS A 97 17.41 -14.58 24.97
N GLN A 98 18.22 -14.81 23.94
CA GLN A 98 18.06 -15.98 23.08
C GLN A 98 18.33 -17.21 23.96
N GLU A 99 17.28 -17.74 24.58
CA GLU A 99 17.30 -19.12 25.02
C GLU A 99 17.03 -19.98 23.78
N GLU A 100 17.80 -21.06 23.61
CA GLU A 100 17.55 -22.12 22.61
C GLU A 100 16.29 -22.92 22.97
N THR A 101 15.17 -22.23 23.22
CA THR A 101 13.92 -22.87 23.56
C THR A 101 13.18 -23.12 22.26
N ALA A 102 13.32 -24.35 21.76
CA ALA A 102 12.47 -24.84 20.68
C ALA A 102 10.99 -24.59 21.06
N PRO A 103 10.16 -24.06 20.15
CA PRO A 103 8.74 -23.89 20.42
C PRO A 103 8.13 -25.23 20.84
N LYS A 104 7.37 -25.24 21.94
CA LYS A 104 6.77 -26.46 22.51
C LYS A 104 5.88 -27.21 21.51
N THR A 105 5.36 -26.50 20.52
CA THR A 105 4.52 -27.05 19.46
C THR A 105 4.81 -26.33 18.15
N VAL A 106 5.24 -27.08 17.14
CA VAL A 106 5.36 -26.60 15.76
C VAL A 106 4.19 -27.19 14.99
N LEU A 107 3.23 -26.36 14.59
CA LEU A 107 2.17 -26.78 13.68
C LEU A 107 2.72 -26.82 12.26
N LYS A 108 2.39 -27.88 11.52
CA LYS A 108 2.61 -27.90 10.08
C LYS A 108 1.69 -26.87 9.42
N ARG A 109 2.14 -26.30 8.30
CA ARG A 109 1.41 -25.23 7.59
C ARG A 109 -0.05 -25.60 7.30
N GLU A 110 -0.30 -26.82 6.83
CA GLU A 110 -1.64 -27.32 6.51
C GLU A 110 -2.55 -27.39 7.74
N GLU A 111 -2.02 -27.81 8.89
CA GLU A 111 -2.75 -27.85 10.16
C GLU A 111 -3.01 -26.45 10.74
N ALA A 112 -2.07 -25.52 10.51
CA ALA A 112 -2.24 -24.12 10.89
C ALA A 112 -3.34 -23.45 10.06
N GLU A 113 -3.36 -23.66 8.74
CA GLU A 113 -4.37 -23.12 7.83
C GLU A 113 -5.78 -23.63 8.19
N GLN A 114 -5.93 -24.89 8.62
CA GLN A 114 -7.21 -25.43 9.10
C GLN A 114 -7.64 -24.85 10.46
N LYS A 115 -6.70 -24.64 11.39
CA LYS A 115 -7.01 -24.15 12.74
C LYS A 115 -7.26 -22.65 12.82
N ILE A 116 -6.59 -21.87 11.98
CA ILE A 116 -6.66 -20.40 12.04
C ILE A 116 -7.98 -19.90 11.43
N GLY A 117 -8.66 -20.72 10.61
CA GLY A 117 -9.90 -20.33 9.93
C GLY A 117 -9.72 -19.11 9.00
N PRO A 118 -10.71 -18.80 8.16
CA PRO A 118 -10.70 -17.53 7.44
C PRO A 118 -10.82 -16.39 8.48
N VAL A 119 -9.87 -15.46 8.45
CA VAL A 119 -9.77 -14.29 9.37
C VAL A 119 -10.97 -13.35 9.25
N ARG A 120 -11.80 -13.51 8.20
CA ARG A 120 -13.02 -12.75 7.96
C ARG A 120 -14.02 -13.60 7.21
N GLU A 121 -15.23 -13.73 7.74
CA GLU A 121 -16.39 -14.15 6.95
C GLU A 121 -16.94 -12.91 6.26
N ASP A 122 -16.51 -12.66 5.02
CA ASP A 122 -16.98 -11.50 4.29
C ASP A 122 -18.45 -11.71 3.87
N ARG A 123 -19.34 -10.88 4.42
CA ARG A 123 -20.75 -10.87 3.99
C ARG A 123 -20.86 -10.32 2.57
N PRO A 124 -21.85 -10.77 1.76
CA PRO A 124 -22.03 -10.26 0.40
C PRO A 124 -22.14 -8.74 0.30
N GLU A 125 -22.81 -8.11 1.26
CA GLU A 125 -22.98 -6.66 1.35
C GLU A 125 -21.64 -5.93 1.59
N GLU A 126 -20.76 -6.51 2.42
CA GLU A 126 -19.44 -5.96 2.71
C GLU A 126 -18.54 -6.03 1.47
N VAL A 127 -18.62 -7.12 0.71
CA VAL A 127 -17.84 -7.31 -0.52
C VAL A 127 -18.23 -6.31 -1.60
N GLU A 128 -19.52 -6.01 -1.76
CA GLU A 128 -19.92 -4.97 -2.72
C GLU A 128 -19.39 -3.58 -2.34
N VAL A 129 -19.37 -3.25 -1.05
CA VAL A 129 -18.81 -1.99 -0.55
C VAL A 129 -17.30 -1.94 -0.83
N ILE A 130 -16.58 -3.02 -0.55
CA ILE A 130 -15.15 -3.16 -0.85
C ILE A 130 -14.90 -2.97 -2.36
N HIS A 131 -15.66 -3.66 -3.21
CA HIS A 131 -15.50 -3.55 -4.67
C HIS A 131 -15.75 -2.12 -5.19
N ARG A 132 -16.78 -1.44 -4.68
CA ARG A 132 -17.04 -0.03 -5.04
C ARG A 132 -15.88 0.87 -4.63
N GLN A 133 -15.34 0.63 -3.44
CA GLN A 133 -14.21 1.38 -2.93
C GLN A 133 -12.94 1.14 -3.75
N GLU A 134 -12.62 -0.11 -4.07
CA GLU A 134 -11.50 -0.47 -4.94
C GLU A 134 -11.59 0.21 -6.31
N ASN A 135 -12.78 0.18 -6.94
CA ASN A 135 -13.03 0.84 -8.21
C ASN A 135 -12.80 2.35 -8.11
N SER A 136 -13.30 2.98 -7.04
CA SER A 136 -13.10 4.42 -6.81
C SER A 136 -11.62 4.77 -6.64
N LEU A 137 -10.86 3.96 -5.90
CA LEU A 137 -9.42 4.16 -5.70
C LEU A 137 -8.64 3.97 -7.01
N LEU A 138 -8.99 2.96 -7.81
CA LEU A 138 -8.37 2.72 -9.12
C LEU A 138 -8.55 3.94 -10.02
N GLU A 139 -9.79 4.36 -10.25
CA GLU A 139 -10.10 5.47 -11.16
C GLU A 139 -9.45 6.77 -10.69
N ARG A 140 -9.49 7.04 -9.38
CA ARG A 140 -8.87 8.23 -8.79
C ARG A 140 -7.36 8.23 -8.98
N THR A 141 -6.70 7.11 -8.72
CA THR A 141 -5.24 7.02 -8.83
C THR A 141 -4.76 7.06 -10.28
N GLN A 142 -5.46 6.39 -11.20
CA GLN A 142 -5.22 6.47 -12.64
C GLN A 142 -5.37 7.90 -13.16
N ARG A 143 -6.42 8.61 -12.73
CA ARG A 143 -6.63 10.02 -13.09
C ARG A 143 -5.48 10.91 -12.63
N LEU A 144 -5.06 10.78 -11.38
CA LEU A 144 -3.95 11.57 -10.83
C LEU A 144 -2.64 11.29 -11.56
N GLU A 145 -2.42 10.06 -12.01
CA GLU A 145 -1.26 9.66 -12.79
C GLU A 145 -1.25 10.32 -14.17
N LEU A 146 -2.39 10.31 -14.87
CA LEU A 146 -2.56 11.01 -16.15
C LEU A 146 -2.40 12.53 -16.01
N GLU A 147 -2.97 13.13 -14.97
CA GLU A 147 -2.82 14.57 -14.68
C GLU A 147 -1.36 14.93 -14.39
N ARG A 148 -0.65 14.11 -13.61
CA ARG A 148 0.78 14.30 -13.35
C ARG A 148 1.60 14.24 -14.64
N LEU A 149 1.37 13.23 -15.48
CA LEU A 149 2.12 13.06 -16.72
C LEU A 149 1.85 14.22 -17.70
N LYS A 150 0.59 14.68 -17.81
CA LYS A 150 0.24 15.88 -18.60
C LYS A 150 0.96 17.12 -18.10
N ARG A 151 0.97 17.35 -16.78
CA ARG A 151 1.65 18.50 -16.19
C ARG A 151 3.16 18.47 -16.43
N GLN A 152 3.77 17.29 -16.30
CA GLN A 152 5.18 17.10 -16.65
C GLN A 152 5.44 17.41 -18.13
N ALA A 153 4.56 16.96 -19.02
CA ALA A 153 4.63 17.28 -20.45
C ALA A 153 4.64 18.79 -20.72
N GLU A 154 3.72 19.52 -20.08
CA GLU A 154 3.60 20.97 -20.24
C GLU A 154 4.83 21.70 -19.71
N GLU A 155 5.36 21.29 -18.56
CA GLU A 155 6.57 21.84 -17.96
C GLU A 155 7.80 21.55 -18.83
N GLU A 156 7.95 20.32 -19.34
CA GLU A 156 9.04 19.95 -20.25
C GLU A 156 8.97 20.69 -21.58
N ALA A 157 7.78 20.84 -22.16
CA ALA A 157 7.58 21.60 -23.40
C ALA A 157 7.89 23.10 -23.21
N ARG A 158 7.54 23.68 -22.06
CA ARG A 158 7.85 25.07 -21.71
C ARG A 158 9.35 25.30 -21.60
N ASN A 159 10.07 24.37 -20.98
CA ASN A 159 11.51 24.48 -20.74
C ASN A 159 12.38 24.00 -21.92
N ALA A 160 11.81 23.34 -22.92
CA ALA A 160 12.56 22.81 -24.06
C ALA A 160 12.85 23.86 -25.15
N PRO A 161 14.02 23.77 -25.83
CA PRO A 161 14.31 24.54 -27.03
C PRO A 161 13.28 24.27 -28.15
N PRO A 162 12.96 25.26 -29.01
CA PRO A 162 11.95 25.11 -30.07
C PRO A 162 12.13 23.88 -30.98
N GLN A 163 13.38 23.49 -31.25
CA GLN A 163 13.72 22.36 -32.11
C GLN A 163 13.38 20.98 -31.50
N ASP A 164 13.39 20.87 -30.16
CA ASP A 164 13.13 19.61 -29.45
C ASP A 164 11.69 19.49 -28.93
N ARG A 165 10.94 20.60 -28.90
CA ARG A 165 9.55 20.61 -28.40
C ARG A 165 8.67 19.58 -29.09
N GLN A 166 8.73 19.50 -30.42
CA GLN A 166 7.87 18.61 -31.18
C GLN A 166 8.21 17.13 -30.92
N LYS A 167 9.50 16.79 -30.80
CA LYS A 167 9.93 15.43 -30.45
C LYS A 167 9.48 15.03 -29.05
N LYS A 168 9.66 15.91 -28.06
CA LYS A 168 9.22 15.68 -26.68
C LYS A 168 7.69 15.54 -26.57
N LEU A 169 6.93 16.34 -27.30
CA LEU A 169 5.47 16.23 -27.32
C LEU A 169 5.01 14.86 -27.84
N ILE A 170 5.65 14.34 -28.90
CA ILE A 170 5.35 13.01 -29.44
C ILE A 170 5.71 11.90 -28.42
N GLU A 171 6.87 12.02 -27.78
CA GLU A 171 7.31 11.05 -26.74
C GLU A 171 6.36 11.03 -25.54
N VAL A 172 5.85 12.19 -25.10
CA VAL A 172 4.89 12.22 -24.00
C VAL A 172 3.52 11.71 -24.43
N GLN A 173 3.10 11.97 -25.67
CA GLN A 173 1.87 11.40 -26.22
C GLN A 173 1.92 9.87 -26.27
N SER A 174 3.02 9.27 -26.73
CA SER A 174 3.16 7.80 -26.74
C SER A 174 3.12 7.22 -25.33
N ARG A 175 3.81 7.84 -24.36
CA ARG A 175 3.74 7.45 -22.94
C ARG A 175 2.32 7.54 -22.37
N LEU A 176 1.56 8.57 -22.74
CA LEU A 176 0.16 8.72 -22.33
C LEU A 176 -0.73 7.62 -22.90
N GLU A 177 -0.53 7.22 -24.15
CA GLU A 177 -1.29 6.14 -24.78
C GLU A 177 -0.95 4.77 -24.18
N GLU A 178 0.34 4.49 -23.97
CA GLU A 178 0.80 3.28 -23.29
C GLU A 178 0.22 3.20 -21.87
N LEU A 179 0.22 4.32 -21.14
CA LEU A 179 -0.31 4.38 -19.79
C LEU A 179 -1.83 4.12 -19.76
N LYS A 180 -2.60 4.72 -20.68
CA LYS A 180 -4.04 4.45 -20.81
C LYS A 180 -4.31 2.98 -21.11
N LYS A 181 -3.50 2.34 -21.96
CA LYS A 181 -3.63 0.92 -22.26
C LYS A 181 -3.39 0.05 -21.02
N LYS A 182 -2.39 0.38 -20.20
CA LYS A 182 -2.17 -0.29 -18.90
C LYS A 182 -3.35 -0.10 -17.95
N HIS A 183 -3.89 1.11 -17.87
CA HIS A 183 -5.05 1.41 -17.03
C HIS A 183 -6.30 0.59 -17.41
N GLU A 184 -6.53 0.40 -18.70
CA GLU A 184 -7.61 -0.45 -19.20
C GLU A 184 -7.39 -1.93 -18.84
N GLN A 185 -6.15 -2.43 -18.96
CA GLN A 185 -5.80 -3.79 -18.54
C GLN A 185 -6.03 -4.01 -17.04
N GLU A 186 -5.57 -3.08 -16.18
CA GLU A 186 -5.79 -3.12 -14.73
C GLU A 186 -7.30 -3.19 -14.39
N LYS A 187 -8.12 -2.40 -15.10
CA LYS A 187 -9.57 -2.38 -14.90
C LYS A 187 -10.22 -3.72 -15.27
N GLN A 188 -9.79 -4.32 -16.37
CA GLN A 188 -10.30 -5.62 -16.82
C GLN A 188 -9.90 -6.76 -15.86
N GLU A 189 -8.66 -6.77 -15.37
CA GLU A 189 -8.19 -7.75 -14.39
C GLU A 189 -8.96 -7.64 -13.08
N MET A 190 -9.17 -6.42 -12.59
CA MET A 190 -9.97 -6.17 -11.39
C MET A 190 -11.41 -6.67 -11.55
N GLN A 191 -12.07 -6.34 -12.67
CA GLN A 191 -13.44 -6.77 -12.91
C GLN A 191 -13.58 -8.29 -12.96
N LYS A 192 -12.59 -8.99 -13.56
CA LYS A 192 -12.54 -10.45 -13.56
C LYS A 192 -12.43 -11.00 -12.14
N ARG A 193 -11.50 -10.49 -11.34
CA ARG A 193 -11.34 -10.89 -9.93
C ARG A 193 -12.61 -10.65 -9.12
N GLN A 194 -13.18 -9.45 -9.18
CA GLN A 194 -14.41 -9.10 -8.46
C GLN A 194 -15.59 -10.00 -8.87
N ALA A 195 -15.68 -10.37 -10.16
CA ALA A 195 -16.70 -11.31 -10.63
C ALA A 195 -16.48 -12.75 -10.12
N GLU A 196 -15.23 -13.19 -9.97
CA GLU A 196 -14.88 -14.48 -9.38
C GLU A 196 -15.19 -14.52 -7.88
N GLU A 197 -14.80 -13.50 -7.12
CA GLU A 197 -15.10 -13.35 -5.69
C GLU A 197 -16.62 -13.41 -5.44
N LYS A 198 -17.41 -12.66 -6.22
CA LYS A 198 -18.88 -12.70 -6.13
C LYS A 198 -19.46 -14.09 -6.41
N LYS A 199 -18.86 -14.87 -7.33
CA LYS A 199 -19.31 -16.25 -7.61
C LYS A 199 -18.99 -17.19 -6.46
N VAL A 200 -17.84 -17.05 -5.82
CA VAL A 200 -17.44 -17.87 -4.66
C VAL A 200 -18.37 -17.62 -3.49
N ILE A 201 -18.57 -16.34 -3.13
CA ILE A 201 -19.42 -15.95 -1.99
C ILE A 201 -20.86 -16.41 -2.19
N ARG A 202 -21.44 -16.20 -3.39
CA ARG A 202 -22.79 -16.68 -3.70
C ARG A 202 -22.93 -18.20 -3.54
N LYS A 203 -21.91 -18.98 -3.91
CA LYS A 203 -21.92 -20.43 -3.73
C LYS A 203 -21.85 -20.82 -2.26
N GLU A 204 -21.06 -20.10 -1.46
CA GLU A 204 -20.93 -20.33 -0.02
C GLU A 204 -22.21 -19.97 0.74
N ASP A 205 -22.85 -18.85 0.40
CA ASP A 205 -24.14 -18.45 0.97
C ASP A 205 -25.24 -19.49 0.68
N LEU A 206 -25.29 -19.99 -0.56
CA LEU A 206 -26.26 -21.01 -0.95
C LEU A 206 -26.03 -22.32 -0.18
N LYS A 207 -24.78 -22.74 0.00
CA LYS A 207 -24.45 -23.91 0.82
C LYS A 207 -24.88 -23.72 2.28
N ARG A 208 -24.59 -22.55 2.87
CA ARG A 208 -24.99 -22.21 4.25
C ARG A 208 -26.50 -22.32 4.45
N LYS A 209 -27.31 -21.72 3.55
CA LYS A 209 -28.77 -21.81 3.61
C LYS A 209 -29.27 -23.25 3.53
N THR A 210 -28.64 -24.07 2.68
CA THR A 210 -29.03 -25.48 2.50
C THR A 210 -28.68 -26.32 3.74
N ASP A 211 -27.60 -25.98 4.45
CA ASP A 211 -27.19 -26.67 5.68
C ASP A 211 -27.99 -26.21 6.91
N GLU A 212 -28.48 -24.97 6.94
CA GLU A 212 -29.41 -24.46 7.95
C GLU A 212 -30.82 -25.07 7.81
N GLU A 213 -31.32 -25.29 6.58
CA GLU A 213 -32.62 -25.93 6.34
C GLU A 213 -32.65 -27.43 6.68
N LYS A 214 -31.48 -28.07 6.85
CA LYS A 214 -31.35 -29.50 7.18
C LYS A 214 -31.13 -29.78 8.67
N ARG A 215 -31.04 -28.75 9.50
CA ARG A 215 -30.91 -28.85 10.97
C ARG A 215 -32.24 -28.59 11.66
#